data_AF-A0A7J3BAD5-F1
#
_entry.id   AF-A0A7J3BAD5-F1
#
_cell.length_a   1.000
_cell.length_b   1.000
_cell.length_c   1.000
_cell.angle_alpha   90.00
_cell.angle_beta   90.00
_cell.angle_gamma   90.00
#
_symmetry.space_group_name_H-M   'P 1'
#
loop_
_entity.id
_entity.type
_entity.pdbx_description
1 polymer ?
#
loop_
_entity_poly.entity_id
_entity_poly.type
_entity_poly.pdbx_seq_one_letter_code
_entity_poly.pdbx_strand_id
1 'polypeptide(L)' 'MKYSVYGSIRLDSEKRNFVKTVEAKTENDAKEKVLSMFGSANGLPRSKIKIERIESTT' A
#
# COMPACT_ATOMS: atom_id res chain seq x y z
N MET A 1 10.33 1.44 -12.45
CA MET A 1 10.81 2.25 -11.32
C MET A 1 10.33 1.61 -10.03
N LYS A 2 11.05 1.79 -8.92
CA LYS A 2 10.61 1.31 -7.61
C LYS A 2 9.94 2.45 -6.85
N TYR A 3 8.85 2.13 -6.18
CA TYR A 3 8.13 3.07 -5.34
C TYR A 3 7.97 2.48 -3.95
N SER A 4 8.32 3.26 -2.94
CA SER A 4 8.08 2.92 -1.54
C SER A 4 6.77 3.56 -1.10
N VAL A 5 5.78 2.71 -0.82
CA VAL A 5 4.44 3.12 -0.39
C VAL A 5 4.34 2.96 1.11
N TYR A 6 4.11 4.08 1.79
CA TYR A 6 3.92 4.17 3.23
C TYR A 6 2.46 4.35 3.53
N GLY A 7 1.96 3.59 4.49
CA GLY A 7 0.58 3.72 4.91
C GLY A 7 0.28 2.93 6.16
N SER A 8 -1.02 2.78 6.41
CA SER A 8 -1.53 2.02 7.52
C SER A 8 -2.75 1.22 7.12
N ILE A 9 -2.88 0.05 7.74
CA ILE A 9 -4.04 -0.81 7.66
C ILE A 9 -4.77 -0.80 8.99
N ARG A 10 -6.11 -0.84 8.95
CA ARG A 10 -6.96 -1.00 10.13
C ARG A 10 -7.42 -2.45 10.18
N LEU A 11 -7.03 -3.18 11.22
CA LEU A 11 -7.44 -4.55 11.51
C LEU A 11 -8.27 -4.52 12.77
N ASP A 12 -9.60 -4.57 12.63
CA ASP A 12 -10.61 -4.55 13.69
C ASP A 12 -10.38 -3.49 14.79
N SER A 13 -9.56 -3.76 15.80
CA SER A 13 -9.23 -2.83 16.90
C SER A 13 -7.81 -2.25 16.84
N GLU A 14 -6.99 -2.67 15.89
CA GLU A 14 -5.59 -2.27 15.78
C GLU A 14 -5.31 -1.52 14.46
N LYS A 15 -4.44 -0.51 14.54
CA LYS A 15 -3.89 0.17 13.38
C LYS A 15 -2.45 -0.26 13.22
N ARG A 16 -2.09 -0.82 12.06
CA ARG A 16 -0.73 -1.25 11.76
C ARG A 16 -0.16 -0.45 10.61
N ASN A 17 0.99 0.17 10.83
CA ASN A 17 1.71 0.87 9.77
C ASN A 17 2.44 -0.14 8.88
N PHE A 18 2.58 0.17 7.60
CA PHE A 18 3.31 -0.63 6.63
C PHE A 18 4.17 0.25 5.72
N VAL A 19 5.24 -0.35 5.22
CA VAL A 19 6.03 0.17 4.11
C VAL A 19 6.20 -0.96 3.10
N LYS A 20 5.86 -0.69 1.85
CA LYS A 20 5.99 -1.67 0.77
C LYS A 20 6.64 -1.05 -0.45
N THR A 21 7.76 -1.62 -0.86
CA THR A 21 8.41 -1.28 -2.12
C THR A 21 7.83 -2.13 -3.22
N VAL A 22 7.31 -1.49 -4.27
CA VAL A 22 6.74 -2.16 -5.44
C VAL A 22 7.34 -1.61 -6.72
N GLU A 23 7.49 -2.48 -7.71
CA GLU A 23 7.85 -2.05 -9.05
C GLU A 23 6.61 -1.60 -9.80
N ALA A 24 6.61 -0.35 -10.23
CA ALA A 24 5.49 0.28 -10.92
C ALA A 24 5.97 1.26 -12.00
N LYS A 25 5.06 1.60 -12.90
CA LYS A 25 5.29 2.58 -13.98
C LYS A 25 5.02 4.01 -13.52
N THR A 26 4.09 4.19 -12.58
CA THR A 26 3.69 5.50 -12.02
C THR A 26 3.35 5.34 -10.54
N GLU A 27 3.22 6.46 -9.81
CA GLU A 27 2.76 6.43 -8.40
C GLU A 27 1.35 5.85 -8.26
N ASN A 28 0.46 6.13 -9.22
CA ASN A 28 -0.90 5.58 -9.19
C ASN A 28 -0.89 4.06 -9.39
N ASP A 29 -0.05 3.55 -10.30
CA ASP A 29 0.16 2.11 -10.48
C ASP A 29 0.76 1.47 -9.21
N ALA A 30 1.70 2.13 -8.54
CA ALA A 30 2.24 1.67 -7.26
C ALA A 30 1.15 1.56 -6.18
N LYS A 31 0.27 2.55 -6.09
CA LYS A 31 -0.90 2.55 -5.19
C LYS A 31 -1.84 1.37 -5.49
N GLU A 32 -2.22 1.18 -6.75
CA GLU A 32 -3.14 0.10 -7.12
C GLU A 32 -2.56 -1.28 -6.85
N LYS A 33 -1.26 -1.48 -7.11
CA LYS A 33 -0.55 -2.72 -6.79
C LYS A 33 -0.56 -3.01 -5.30
N VAL A 34 -0.26 -2.01 -4.47
CA VAL A 34 -0.28 -2.18 -3.01
C VAL A 34 -1.68 -2.49 -2.50
N LEU A 35 -2.70 -1.77 -2.98
CA LEU A 35 -4.11 -2.04 -2.62
C LEU A 35 -4.53 -3.46 -3.02
N SER A 36 -4.15 -3.91 -4.22
CA SER A 36 -4.48 -5.24 -4.73
C SER A 36 -3.74 -6.34 -3.96
N MET A 37 -2.47 -6.10 -3.60
CA MET A 37 -1.69 -7.01 -2.77
C MET A 37 -2.30 -7.19 -1.38
N PHE A 38 -2.73 -6.11 -0.71
CA PHE A 38 -3.41 -6.23 0.58
C PHE A 38 -4.79 -6.88 0.47
N GLY A 39 -5.55 -6.56 -0.58
CA GLY A 39 -6.84 -7.20 -0.84
C GLY A 39 -6.73 -8.70 -1.07
N SER A 40 -5.78 -9.14 -1.90
CA SER A 40 -5.60 -10.56 -2.24
C SER A 40 -4.89 -11.36 -1.15
N ALA A 41 -3.80 -10.84 -0.56
CA ALA A 41 -2.99 -11.61 0.38
C ALA A 41 -3.56 -11.62 1.81
N ASN A 42 -4.34 -10.60 2.20
CA ASN A 42 -4.84 -10.45 3.57
C ASN A 42 -6.37 -10.33 3.64
N GLY A 43 -7.10 -10.45 2.52
CA GLY A 43 -8.55 -10.28 2.49
C GLY A 43 -9.02 -8.88 2.94
N LEU A 44 -8.12 -7.89 2.90
CA LEU A 44 -8.36 -6.58 3.48
C LEU A 44 -9.14 -5.69 2.50
N PRO A 45 -10.34 -5.19 2.85
CA PRO A 45 -11.06 -4.26 2.00
C PRO A 45 -10.27 -2.96 1.85
N ARG A 46 -10.30 -2.38 0.65
CA ARG A 46 -9.55 -1.15 0.32
C ARG A 46 -9.89 0.02 1.27
N SER A 47 -11.11 0.05 1.81
CA SER A 47 -11.55 1.04 2.81
C SER A 47 -10.78 0.96 4.15
N LYS A 48 -10.19 -0.19 4.48
CA LYS A 48 -9.35 -0.38 5.67
C LYS A 48 -7.87 -0.04 5.41
N ILE A 49 -7.50 0.42 4.21
CA ILE A 49 -6.12 0.75 3.83
C ILE A 49 -6.02 2.26 3.60
N LYS A 50 -5.13 2.93 4.34
CA LYS A 50 -4.82 4.34 4.16
C LYS A 50 -3.37 4.48 3.68
N ILE A 51 -3.18 5.02 2.48
CA ILE A 51 -1.86 5.41 1.99
C ILE A 51 -1.58 6.83 2.47
N GLU A 52 -0.40 7.04 3.05
CA GLU A 52 0.03 8.32 3.61
C GLU A 52 1.07 8.98 2.72
N ARG A 53 1.98 8.19 2.12
CA ARG A 53 3.02 8.71 1.23
C ARG A 53 3.45 7.67 0.20
N ILE A 54 3.80 8.13 -0.99
CA ILE A 54 4.47 7.33 -2.01
C ILE A 54 5.77 8.07 -2.36
N GLU A 55 6.89 7.38 -2.32
CA GLU A 55 8.20 7.93 -2.67
C GLU A 55 8.79 7.13 -3.82
N SER A 56 9.24 7.79 -4.88
CA SER A 56 10.04 7.15 -5.91
C SER A 56 11.42 6.82 -5.34
N THR A 57 11.82 5.56 -5.47
CA THR A 57 13.18 5.13 -5.14
C THR A 57 13.96 5.11 -6.45
N THR A 58 14.87 6.07 -6.59
CA THR A 58 15.78 6.21 -7.75
C THR A 58 16.77 5.05 -7.80
#